data_AF-A0AAV6M8H7-F1
#
_entry.id   AF-A0AAV6M8H7-F1
#
_cell.length_a   1.000
_cell.length_b   1.000
_cell.length_c   1.000
_cell.angle_alpha   90.00
_cell.angle_beta   90.00
_cell.angle_gamma   90.00
#
_symmetry.space_group_name_H-M   'P 1'
#
loop_
_entity.id
_entity.type
_entity.pdbx_description
1 polymer ?
#
loop_
_entity_poly.entity_id
_entity_poly.type
_entity_poly.pdbx_seq_one_letter_code
_entity_poly.pdbx_strand_id
1 'polypeptide(L)'
;MRLKKRQRMLVDGLEKAGIKCHKGNAGLFSWVDMRHLLGANTFEAEMELWRKIVFEVRLNVSPGQSCHCSEPGWFRVCFANMSEATLDLAMKRFKAFVADSTTNSTSNQLDTKRKSVAKWVFRLSVHDRTSESRDR
;
A
#
# COMPACT_ATOMS: atom_id res chain seq x y z
N MET A 1 9.93 -23.74 3.32
CA MET A 1 10.27 -22.93 4.52
C MET A 1 10.62 -21.46 4.25
N ARG A 2 11.22 -21.08 3.10
CA ARG A 2 11.63 -19.68 2.80
C ARG A 2 10.49 -18.66 2.76
N LEU A 3 9.34 -19.02 2.20
CA LEU A 3 8.20 -18.12 2.06
C LEU A 3 7.61 -17.70 3.43
N LYS A 4 7.42 -18.68 4.33
CA LYS A 4 6.97 -18.43 5.71
C LYS A 4 7.93 -17.52 6.48
N LYS A 5 9.25 -17.66 6.27
CA LYS A 5 10.24 -16.76 6.88
C LYS A 5 10.04 -15.32 6.39
N ARG A 6 9.95 -15.10 5.08
CA ARG A 6 9.74 -13.75 4.50
C ARG A 6 8.40 -13.13 4.89
N GLN A 7 7.35 -13.93 4.91
CA GLN A 7 6.03 -13.48 5.39
C GLN A 7 6.12 -12.97 6.83
N ARG A 8 6.76 -13.73 7.74
CA ARG A 8 6.94 -13.30 9.14
C ARG A 8 7.77 -12.03 9.24
N MET A 9 8.88 -11.94 8.50
CA MET A 9 9.69 -10.72 8.49
C MET A 9 8.88 -9.48 8.07
N LEU A 10 8.02 -9.61 7.07
CA LEU A 10 7.13 -8.54 6.66
C LEU A 10 6.12 -8.21 7.77
N VAL A 11 5.43 -9.21 8.31
CA VAL A 11 4.39 -9.02 9.34
C VAL A 11 4.99 -8.40 10.60
N ASP A 12 6.08 -8.96 11.14
CA ASP A 12 6.75 -8.45 12.33
C ASP A 12 7.28 -7.02 12.12
N GLY A 13 7.75 -6.71 10.90
CA GLY A 13 8.21 -5.37 10.53
C GLY A 13 7.08 -4.35 10.49
N LEU A 14 5.93 -4.72 9.90
CA LEU A 14 4.74 -3.89 9.85
C LEU A 14 4.13 -3.69 11.24
N GLU A 15 4.06 -4.73 12.06
CA GLU A 15 3.57 -4.64 13.44
C GLU A 15 4.43 -3.69 14.29
N LYS A 16 5.76 -3.74 14.13
CA LYS A 16 6.69 -2.79 14.77
C LYS A 16 6.54 -1.35 14.28
N ALA A 17 5.92 -1.15 13.12
CA ALA A 17 5.55 0.15 12.58
C ALA A 17 4.10 0.55 12.96
N GLY A 18 3.39 -0.25 13.76
CA GLY A 18 2.00 0.01 14.15
C GLY A 18 0.96 -0.43 13.13
N ILE A 19 1.37 -1.13 12.06
CA ILE A 19 0.50 -1.55 10.97
C ILE A 19 0.11 -3.02 11.14
N LYS A 20 -1.20 -3.31 11.14
CA LYS A 20 -1.72 -4.67 11.28
C LYS A 20 -1.79 -5.38 9.93
N CYS A 21 -1.61 -6.69 9.94
CA CYS A 21 -1.80 -7.55 8.78
C CYS A 21 -2.96 -8.52 9.02
N HIS A 22 -3.74 -8.82 7.99
CA HIS A 22 -4.66 -9.95 8.01
C HIS A 22 -3.86 -11.26 8.15
N LYS A 23 -4.38 -12.18 8.97
CA LYS A 23 -3.73 -13.47 9.24
C LYS A 23 -3.90 -14.44 8.05
N GLY A 24 -3.09 -14.24 7.01
CA GLY A 24 -2.99 -15.16 5.87
C GLY A 24 -2.06 -16.35 6.15
N ASN A 25 -2.38 -17.51 5.60
CA ASN A 25 -1.56 -18.74 5.70
C ASN A 25 -0.86 -19.13 4.38
N ALA A 26 -1.17 -18.44 3.27
CA ALA A 26 -0.69 -18.74 1.93
C ALA A 26 -0.45 -17.45 1.11
N GLY A 27 0.10 -17.61 -0.09
CA GLY A 27 0.32 -16.52 -1.04
C GLY A 27 1.72 -15.92 -1.00
N LEU A 28 1.95 -14.96 -1.90
CA LEU A 28 3.24 -14.28 -2.12
C LEU A 28 3.22 -12.82 -1.60
N PHE A 29 2.12 -12.47 -0.93
CA PHE A 29 1.80 -11.15 -0.42
C PHE A 29 1.03 -11.24 0.90
N SER A 30 1.06 -10.16 1.67
CA SER A 30 0.18 -9.97 2.84
C SER A 30 -0.89 -8.94 2.51
N TRP A 31 -2.07 -9.14 3.07
CA TRP A 31 -3.15 -8.14 3.07
C TRP A 31 -3.02 -7.30 4.32
N VAL A 32 -2.76 -6.01 4.15
CA VAL A 32 -2.29 -5.10 5.19
C VAL A 32 -3.36 -4.05 5.47
N ASP A 33 -3.66 -3.85 6.75
CA ASP A 33 -4.67 -2.90 7.24
C ASP A 33 -4.01 -1.57 7.61
N MET A 34 -4.23 -0.57 6.76
CA MET A 34 -3.76 0.80 6.94
C MET A 34 -4.92 1.79 7.15
N ARG A 35 -6.11 1.30 7.52
CA ARG A 35 -7.30 2.15 7.73
C ARG A 35 -7.05 3.28 8.73
N HIS A 36 -6.25 3.03 9.75
CA HIS A 36 -5.87 4.02 10.77
C HIS A 36 -4.94 5.14 10.25
N LEU A 37 -4.39 5.01 9.04
CA LEU A 37 -3.56 6.03 8.39
C LEU A 37 -4.35 6.87 7.38
N LEU A 38 -5.62 6.55 7.15
CA LEU A 38 -6.48 7.32 6.27
C LEU A 38 -6.96 8.61 6.95
N GLY A 39 -7.03 9.70 6.20
CA GLY A 39 -7.66 10.94 6.68
C GLY A 39 -9.20 10.85 6.75
N ALA A 40 -9.80 9.96 5.96
CA ALA A 40 -11.23 9.66 5.93
C ALA A 40 -11.46 8.22 5.46
N ASN A 41 -12.60 7.62 5.80
CA ASN A 41 -12.94 6.26 5.37
C ASN A 41 -13.48 6.25 3.92
N THR A 42 -12.68 6.68 2.95
CA THR A 42 -13.05 6.75 1.52
C THR A 42 -11.92 6.24 0.61
N PHE A 43 -12.26 5.85 -0.63
CA PHE A 43 -11.26 5.40 -1.60
C PHE A 43 -10.34 6.54 -2.07
N GLU A 44 -10.82 7.78 -2.05
CA GLU A 44 -9.98 8.95 -2.33
C GLU A 44 -8.85 9.07 -1.31
N ALA A 45 -9.16 8.89 -0.02
CA ALA A 45 -8.17 8.87 1.05
C ALA A 45 -7.20 7.67 0.93
N GLU A 46 -7.69 6.49 0.51
CA GLU A 46 -6.84 5.34 0.17
C GLU A 46 -5.84 5.70 -0.93
N MET A 47 -6.31 6.34 -2.00
CA MET A 47 -5.46 6.73 -3.13
C MET A 47 -4.49 7.86 -2.78
N GLU A 48 -4.84 8.75 -1.85
CA GLU A 48 -3.90 9.73 -1.29
C GLU A 48 -2.80 9.06 -0.47
N LEU A 49 -3.16 8.15 0.43
CA LEU A 49 -2.20 7.36 1.20
C LEU A 49 -1.29 6.55 0.29
N TRP A 50 -1.86 5.86 -0.70
CA TRP A 50 -1.11 5.10 -1.69
C TRP A 50 -0.07 5.96 -2.42
N ARG A 51 -0.43 7.18 -2.85
CA ARG A 51 0.51 8.12 -3.49
C ARG A 51 1.65 8.48 -2.54
N LYS A 52 1.37 8.76 -1.27
CA LYS A 52 2.42 9.02 -0.27
C LYS A 52 3.36 7.81 -0.12
N ILE A 53 2.81 6.59 -0.04
CA ILE A 53 3.61 5.35 0.03
C ILE A 53 4.52 5.19 -1.21
N VAL A 54 3.98 5.41 -2.41
CA VAL A 54 4.75 5.27 -3.65
C VAL A 54 5.83 6.35 -3.77
N PHE A 55 5.54 7.61 -3.47
CA PHE A 55 6.46 8.72 -3.73
C PHE A 55 7.41 9.04 -2.57
N GLU A 56 6.94 8.94 -1.32
CA GLU A 56 7.72 9.27 -0.13
C GLU A 56 8.44 8.03 0.40
N VAL A 57 7.70 6.92 0.57
CA VAL A 57 8.25 5.66 1.11
C VAL A 57 8.99 4.85 0.02
N ARG A 58 8.72 5.16 -1.26
CA ARG A 58 9.30 4.48 -2.43
C ARG A 58 9.02 2.98 -2.43
N LEU A 59 7.80 2.60 -2.07
CA LEU A 59 7.34 1.22 -2.07
C LEU A 59 6.15 1.06 -3.00
N ASN A 60 6.26 0.12 -3.93
CA ASN A 60 5.16 -0.23 -4.81
C ASN A 60 4.27 -1.26 -4.09
N VAL A 61 3.07 -0.83 -3.76
CA VAL A 61 2.01 -1.66 -3.15
C VAL A 61 0.74 -1.49 -3.96
N SER A 62 -0.14 -2.50 -3.95
CA SER A 62 -1.44 -2.39 -4.64
C SER A 62 -2.50 -1.91 -3.64
N PRO A 63 -3.21 -0.80 -3.91
CA PRO A 63 -4.34 -0.38 -3.08
C PRO A 63 -5.51 -1.36 -3.22
N GLY A 64 -6.32 -1.48 -2.17
CA GLY A 64 -7.44 -2.41 -2.09
C GLY A 64 -8.48 -2.18 -3.19
N GLN A 65 -8.67 -0.91 -3.58
CA GLN A 65 -9.53 -0.52 -4.69
C GLN A 65 -9.16 -1.22 -6.01
N SER A 66 -7.87 -1.43 -6.29
CA SER A 66 -7.42 -2.15 -7.50
C SER A 66 -7.79 -3.64 -7.49
N CYS A 67 -8.17 -4.18 -6.33
CA CYS A 67 -8.62 -5.56 -6.15
C CYS A 67 -10.14 -5.64 -5.89
N HIS A 68 -10.89 -4.56 -6.16
CA HIS A 68 -12.32 -4.44 -5.88
C HIS A 68 -12.67 -4.70 -4.40
N CYS A 69 -11.78 -4.33 -3.48
CA CYS A 69 -12.09 -4.39 -2.05
C CYS A 69 -13.27 -3.46 -1.75
N SER A 70 -14.24 -3.94 -0.96
CA SER A 70 -15.44 -3.18 -0.58
C SER A 70 -15.14 -2.09 0.46
N GLU A 71 -14.02 -2.20 1.17
CA GLU A 71 -13.60 -1.26 2.21
C GLU A 71 -12.29 -0.57 1.79
N PRO A 72 -12.17 0.76 1.98
CA PRO A 72 -10.91 1.45 1.76
C PRO A 72 -9.90 1.18 2.88
N GLY A 73 -8.62 1.40 2.60
CA GLY A 73 -7.51 1.32 3.56
C GLY A 73 -6.80 -0.03 3.61
N TRP A 74 -7.17 -0.95 2.73
CA TRP A 74 -6.49 -2.24 2.59
C TRP A 74 -5.42 -2.17 1.51
N PHE A 75 -4.29 -2.85 1.72
CA PHE A 75 -3.18 -2.86 0.76
C PHE A 75 -2.58 -4.26 0.59
N ARG A 76 -2.26 -4.60 -0.66
CA ARG A 76 -1.49 -5.81 -0.99
C ARG A 76 0.01 -5.50 -1.01
N VAL A 77 0.78 -6.17 -0.14
CA VAL A 77 2.23 -6.01 -0.05
C VAL A 77 2.92 -7.33 -0.38
N CYS A 78 3.60 -7.39 -1.54
CA CYS A 78 4.34 -8.57 -1.99
C CYS A 78 5.68 -8.70 -1.24
N PHE A 79 6.04 -9.91 -0.84
CA PHE A 79 7.29 -10.19 -0.13
C PHE A 79 8.15 -11.29 -0.78
N ALA A 80 7.58 -12.04 -1.73
CA ALA A 80 8.26 -13.21 -2.29
C ALA A 80 9.40 -12.87 -3.27
N ASN A 81 9.39 -11.68 -3.87
CA ASN A 81 10.37 -11.25 -4.88
C ASN A 81 11.50 -10.38 -4.33
N MET A 82 11.53 -10.09 -3.03
CA MET A 82 12.53 -9.21 -2.41
C MET A 82 13.59 -10.00 -1.63
N SER A 83 14.79 -9.44 -1.55
CA SER A 83 15.82 -9.90 -0.62
C SER A 83 15.43 -9.57 0.83
N GLU A 84 16.02 -10.25 1.81
CA GLU A 84 15.79 -9.94 3.24
C GLU A 84 16.24 -8.51 3.57
N ALA A 85 17.40 -8.08 3.05
CA ALA A 85 17.89 -6.71 3.23
C ALA A 85 16.96 -5.65 2.62
N THR A 86 16.36 -5.94 1.46
CA THR A 86 15.37 -5.04 0.82
C THR A 86 14.10 -4.94 1.67
N LEU A 87 13.64 -6.06 2.23
CA LEU A 87 12.47 -6.09 3.09
C LEU A 87 12.72 -5.29 4.39
N ASP A 88 13.88 -5.46 5.02
CA ASP A 88 14.26 -4.71 6.22
C ASP A 88 14.34 -3.20 5.94
N LEU A 89 14.91 -2.79 4.81
CA LEU A 89 14.95 -1.39 4.39
C LEU A 89 13.53 -0.84 4.16
N ALA A 90 12.66 -1.61 3.51
CA ALA A 90 11.26 -1.23 3.31
C ALA A 90 10.54 -1.01 4.65
N MET A 91 10.74 -1.88 5.63
CA MET A 91 10.14 -1.75 6.97
C MET A 91 10.67 -0.54 7.74
N LYS A 92 11.97 -0.22 7.62
CA LYS A 92 12.53 1.01 8.18
C LYS A 92 11.88 2.27 7.61
N ARG A 93 11.67 2.30 6.29
CA ARG A 93 10.98 3.42 5.62
C ARG A 93 9.53 3.54 6.05
N PHE A 94 8.80 2.42 6.13
CA PHE A 94 7.42 2.41 6.64
C PHE A 94 7.34 2.93 8.07
N LYS A 95 8.23 2.47 8.96
CA LYS A 95 8.26 2.92 10.36
C LYS A 95 8.48 4.42 10.49
N ALA A 96 9.41 4.99 9.72
CA ALA A 96 9.63 6.44 9.69
C ALA A 96 8.39 7.19 9.18
N PHE A 97 7.79 6.71 8.09
CA PHE A 97 6.57 7.30 7.52
C PHE A 97 5.39 7.33 8.51
N VAL A 98 5.16 6.23 9.25
CA VAL A 98 4.07 6.17 10.24
C VAL A 98 4.34 7.09 11.44
N ALA A 99 5.60 7.20 11.87
CA ALA A 99 5.97 8.14 12.92
C ALA A 99 5.68 9.60 12.48
N ASP A 100 6.02 9.95 11.25
CA ASP A 100 5.78 11.28 10.68
C ASP A 100 4.29 11.57 10.41
N SER A 101 3.50 10.56 10.06
CA SER A 101 2.05 10.74 9.89
C SER A 101 1.33 10.97 11.22
N THR A 102 1.85 10.40 12.30
CA THR A 102 1.32 10.61 13.66
C THR A 102 1.59 12.03 14.17
N THR A 103 2.75 12.61 13.83
CA THR A 103 3.14 13.96 14.27
C THR A 103 2.52 15.08 13.42
N ASN A 104 2.29 14.85 12.12
CA ASN A 104 1.80 15.89 11.20
C ASN A 104 0.27 16.06 11.15
N SER A 105 -0.50 15.36 12.00
CA SER A 105 -1.97 15.54 12.07
C SER A 105 -2.41 16.97 12.47
N THR A 106 -1.47 17.89 12.74
CA THR A 106 -1.70 19.29 13.12
C THR A 106 -1.41 20.35 12.04
N SER A 107 -0.92 20.02 10.84
CA SER A 107 -0.68 21.05 9.80
C SER A 107 -0.90 20.55 8.37
N ASN A 108 -2.06 20.88 7.79
CA ASN A 108 -2.38 20.61 6.39
C ASN A 108 -1.88 21.74 5.48
N GLN A 109 -0.88 21.47 4.63
CA GLN A 109 -0.65 22.26 3.41
C GLN A 109 -0.27 21.31 2.26
N LEU A 110 -1.13 21.24 1.23
CA LEU A 110 -0.98 20.36 0.08
C LEU A 110 -0.15 21.04 -1.02
N ASP A 111 0.95 20.39 -1.43
CA ASP A 111 1.89 20.93 -2.43
C ASP A 111 1.59 20.43 -3.86
N THR A 112 1.46 21.38 -4.78
CA THR A 112 0.82 21.28 -6.10
C THR A 112 1.63 20.46 -7.13
N LYS A 113 2.92 20.19 -6.87
CA LYS A 113 3.84 19.46 -7.77
C LYS A 113 3.51 17.96 -7.94
N ARG A 114 2.77 17.34 -7.01
CA ARG A 114 2.51 15.88 -6.98
C ARG A 114 1.51 15.37 -8.04
N LYS A 115 0.74 16.26 -8.68
CA LYS A 115 -0.34 15.90 -9.61
C LYS A 115 0.14 15.28 -10.94
N SER A 116 1.36 15.59 -11.41
CA SER A 116 1.86 15.15 -12.72
C SER A 116 2.21 13.66 -12.74
N VAL A 117 2.85 13.15 -11.68
CA VAL A 117 3.33 11.75 -11.64
C VAL A 117 2.20 10.76 -11.37
N ALA A 118 1.16 11.19 -10.63
CA ALA A 118 -0.04 10.39 -10.39
C ALA A 118 -0.77 9.97 -11.69
N LYS A 119 -0.71 10.80 -12.74
CA LYS A 119 -1.36 10.55 -14.04
C LYS A 119 -0.76 9.34 -14.77
N TRP A 120 0.56 9.13 -14.68
CA TRP A 120 1.22 7.98 -15.32
C TRP A 120 0.94 6.66 -14.61
N VAL A 121 0.87 6.67 -13.28
CA VAL A 121 0.57 5.44 -12.51
C VAL A 121 -0.90 5.04 -12.64
N PHE A 122 -1.82 6.01 -12.76
CA PHE A 122 -3.23 5.72 -13.02
C PHE A 122 -3.43 4.99 -14.36
N ARG A 123 -2.68 5.37 -15.39
CA ARG A 123 -2.68 4.71 -16.70
C ARG A 123 -2.19 3.26 -16.63
N LEU A 124 -1.38 2.89 -15.63
CA LEU A 124 -0.93 1.51 -15.40
C LEU A 124 -1.93 0.70 -14.56
N SER A 125 -2.71 1.35 -13.70
CA SER A 125 -3.72 0.67 -12.88
C SER A 125 -5.06 0.46 -13.59
N VAL A 126 -5.34 1.23 -14.65
CA VAL A 126 -6.54 1.12 -15.49
C VAL A 126 -6.14 0.51 -16.84
N HIS A 127 -5.88 -0.80 -16.88
CA HIS A 127 -6.10 -1.53 -18.13
C HIS A 127 -7.58 -1.84 -18.21
N ASP A 128 -8.25 -1.02 -19.02
CA ASP A 128 -9.62 -1.14 -19.48
C ASP A 128 -9.84 -2.55 -20.05
N ARG A 129 -10.68 -3.36 -19.40
CA ARG A 129 -11.37 -4.46 -20.09
C ARG A 129 -12.68 -3.87 -20.60
N THR A 130 -12.61 -3.12 -21.69
CA THR A 130 -13.80 -2.87 -22.51
C THR A 130 -14.37 -4.22 -22.91
N SER A 131 -15.61 -4.43 -22.48
CA SER A 131 -16.49 -5.52 -22.82
C SER A 131 -16.44 -5.89 -24.30
N GLU A 132 -16.00 -7.11 -24.62
CA GLU A 132 -16.48 -7.80 -25.82
C GLU A 132 -17.97 -8.10 -25.58
N SER A 133 -18.82 -7.28 -26.16
CA SER A 133 -20.22 -7.61 -26.46
C SER A 133 -20.23 -8.85 -27.37
N ARG A 134 -20.56 -10.01 -26.81
CA ARG A 134 -21.01 -11.16 -27.60
C ARG A 134 -22.50 -10.99 -27.89
N ASP A 135 -22.80 -10.39 -29.03
CA ASP A 135 -24.04 -10.67 -29.74
C ASP A 135 -23.79 -11.82 -30.72
N ARG A 136 -24.57 -12.89 -30.52
CA ARG A 136 -24.75 -14.13 -31.32
C ARG A 136 -23.66 -15.19 -31.26
#